data_AF-A0A4Y2XA94-F1
#
_entry.id   AF-A0A4Y2XA94-F1
#
_cell.length_a   1.000
_cell.length_b   1.000
_cell.length_c   1.000
_cell.angle_alpha   90.00
_cell.angle_beta   90.00
_cell.angle_gamma   90.00
#
_symmetry.space_group_name_H-M   'P 1'
#
loop_
_entity.id
_entity.type
_entity.pdbx_description
1 polymer ?
#
loop_
_entity_poly.entity_id
_entity_poly.type
_entity_poly.pdbx_seq_one_letter_code
_entity_poly.pdbx_strand_id
1 'polypeptide(L)'
;MSSVFNGAGNNAAKACRDIYDLWFDAKGNKTLYLKTLENEGLNLHNMSSILSGAGAHATKAFQDLYDLWFDVKGNKTQYLKTLEDEGVNLPNMSSVLNGAGCNAVKAFKDLYNLWFDAKGNKTHYLKTLEDKGVNLYNMSSILSVSGANATKAFKDLYDLWFDTKGNKTEYLKTLEDEEINLPNMSSILHGAGSKA
;
A
#
# COMPACT_ATOMS: atom_id res chain seq x y z
N MET A 1 -0.97 18.00 -3.05
CA MET A 1 -2.14 18.19 -3.94
C MET A 1 -1.79 18.47 -5.40
N SER A 2 -0.69 19.16 -5.76
CA SER A 2 -0.44 19.56 -7.16
C SER A 2 -0.41 18.42 -8.18
N SER A 3 0.01 17.21 -7.78
CA SER A 3 0.06 16.05 -8.69
C SER A 3 -1.22 15.22 -8.76
N VAL A 4 -2.18 15.40 -7.83
CA VAL A 4 -3.43 14.62 -7.78
C VAL A 4 -4.25 14.84 -9.04
N PHE A 5 -4.36 16.10 -9.49
CA PHE A 5 -5.19 16.48 -10.63
C PHE A 5 -4.44 16.49 -11.96
N ASN A 6 -3.23 15.91 -12.03
CA ASN A 6 -2.52 15.74 -13.29
C ASN A 6 -3.38 14.91 -14.26
N GLY A 7 -3.51 15.37 -15.51
CA GLY A 7 -4.37 14.74 -16.51
C GLY A 7 -5.87 15.05 -16.38
N ALA A 8 -6.31 15.87 -15.42
CA ALA A 8 -7.73 16.24 -15.29
C ALA A 8 -8.23 17.21 -16.38
N GLY A 9 -7.33 17.95 -17.03
CA GLY A 9 -7.66 18.93 -18.07
C GLY A 9 -8.73 19.93 -17.61
N ASN A 10 -9.76 20.15 -18.45
CA ASN A 10 -10.86 21.08 -18.16
C ASN A 10 -11.68 20.68 -16.92
N ASN A 11 -11.56 19.44 -16.44
CA ASN A 11 -12.27 18.96 -15.25
C ASN A 11 -11.51 19.21 -13.93
N ALA A 12 -10.30 19.77 -13.97
CA ALA A 12 -9.46 19.96 -12.78
C ALA A 12 -10.16 20.78 -11.68
N ALA A 13 -10.81 21.89 -12.05
CA ALA A 13 -11.52 22.74 -11.09
C ALA A 13 -12.71 22.02 -10.45
N LYS A 14 -13.43 21.19 -11.20
CA LYS A 14 -14.53 20.38 -10.68
C LYS A 14 -14.01 19.30 -9.73
N ALA A 15 -12.99 18.54 -10.14
CA ALA A 15 -12.39 17.49 -9.31
C ALA A 15 -11.82 18.05 -7.99
N CYS A 16 -11.22 19.24 -8.03
CA CYS A 16 -10.74 19.94 -6.84
C CYS A 16 -11.88 20.30 -5.88
N ARG A 17 -13.00 20.82 -6.39
CA ARG A 17 -14.19 21.07 -5.57
C ARG A 17 -14.80 19.80 -5.01
N ASP A 18 -14.98 18.78 -5.85
CA ASP A 18 -15.62 17.52 -5.45
C ASP A 18 -14.84 16.83 -4.32
N ILE A 19 -13.49 16.82 -4.37
CA ILE A 19 -12.68 16.23 -3.29
C ILE A 19 -12.65 17.13 -2.05
N TYR A 20 -12.70 18.46 -2.22
CA TYR A 20 -12.80 19.39 -1.10
C TYR A 20 -14.10 19.18 -0.33
N ASP A 21 -15.23 19.10 -1.02
CA ASP A 21 -16.57 18.89 -0.43
C ASP A 21 -16.70 17.50 0.23
N LEU A 22 -15.86 16.55 -0.17
CA LEU A 22 -15.75 15.25 0.49
C LEU A 22 -14.98 15.34 1.82
N TRP A 23 -13.93 16.16 1.86
CA TRP A 23 -13.02 16.30 2.99
C TRP A 23 -13.49 17.30 4.04
N PHE A 24 -14.23 18.33 3.60
CA PHE A 24 -14.70 19.42 4.42
C PHE A 24 -16.20 19.62 4.26
N ASP A 25 -16.89 19.88 5.36
CA ASP A 25 -18.29 20.31 5.31
C ASP A 25 -18.42 21.75 4.79
N ALA A 26 -19.66 22.22 4.58
CA ALA A 26 -19.91 23.58 4.10
C ALA A 26 -19.40 24.70 5.01
N LYS A 27 -19.01 24.39 6.26
CA LYS A 27 -18.42 25.32 7.22
C LYS A 27 -16.88 25.22 7.26
N GLY A 28 -16.29 24.34 6.46
CA GLY A 28 -14.85 24.08 6.43
C GLY A 28 -14.36 23.12 7.51
N ASN A 29 -15.26 22.43 8.23
CA ASN A 29 -14.84 21.44 9.23
C ASN A 29 -14.53 20.11 8.56
N LYS A 30 -13.53 19.39 9.08
CA LYS A 30 -13.20 18.03 8.63
C LYS A 30 -14.40 17.10 8.75
N THR A 31 -14.72 16.39 7.66
CA THR A 31 -15.72 15.34 7.64
C THR A 31 -15.25 14.10 8.41
N LEU A 32 -16.13 13.11 8.56
CA LEU A 32 -15.78 11.81 9.14
C LEU A 32 -14.57 11.19 8.41
N TYR A 33 -14.53 11.28 7.08
CA TYR A 33 -13.45 10.72 6.26
C TYR A 33 -12.07 11.18 6.73
N LEU A 34 -11.86 12.49 6.87
CA LEU A 34 -10.57 13.02 7.31
C LEU A 34 -10.28 12.71 8.77
N LYS A 35 -11.29 12.79 9.65
CA LYS A 35 -11.10 12.48 11.08
C LYS A 35 -10.66 11.04 11.28
N THR A 36 -11.30 10.10 10.57
CA THR A 36 -10.92 8.67 10.61
C THR A 36 -9.49 8.47 10.13
N LEU A 37 -9.12 9.06 8.99
CA LEU A 37 -7.75 8.96 8.45
C LEU A 37 -6.71 9.52 9.42
N GLU A 38 -6.98 10.67 10.04
CA GLU A 38 -6.08 11.30 11.01
C GLU A 38 -5.91 10.48 12.29
N ASN A 39 -6.99 9.86 12.78
CA ASN A 39 -6.92 8.94 13.91
C ASN A 39 -6.04 7.71 13.60
N GLU A 40 -5.96 7.32 12.33
CA GLU A 40 -5.08 6.24 11.84
C GLU A 40 -3.70 6.72 11.37
N GLY A 41 -3.31 7.95 11.73
CA GLY A 41 -1.98 8.49 11.44
C GLY A 41 -1.77 8.94 10.00
N LEU A 42 -2.83 9.04 9.19
CA LEU A 42 -2.76 9.60 7.85
C LEU A 42 -3.15 11.07 7.83
N ASN A 43 -2.55 11.83 6.93
CA ASN A 43 -2.94 13.21 6.66
C ASN A 43 -3.22 13.42 5.16
N LEU A 44 -3.57 14.66 4.79
CA LEU A 44 -3.83 15.02 3.40
C LEU A 44 -2.63 14.84 2.46
N HIS A 45 -1.41 14.88 3.00
CA HIS A 45 -0.21 14.60 2.21
C HIS A 45 -0.13 13.12 1.83
N ASN A 46 -0.39 12.22 2.78
CA ASN A 46 -0.49 10.78 2.50
C ASN A 46 -1.53 10.50 1.40
N MET A 47 -2.74 11.03 1.54
CA MET A 47 -3.79 10.84 0.53
C MET A 47 -3.45 11.50 -0.80
N SER A 48 -2.85 12.69 -0.80
CA SER A 48 -2.37 13.34 -2.03
C SER A 48 -1.32 12.51 -2.74
N SER A 49 -0.44 11.85 -1.99
CA SER A 49 0.61 11.00 -2.54
C SER A 49 0.03 9.75 -3.18
N ILE A 50 -0.88 9.05 -2.51
CA ILE A 50 -1.57 7.88 -3.07
C ILE A 50 -2.35 8.27 -4.33
N LEU A 51 -3.12 9.36 -4.28
CA LEU A 51 -4.01 9.80 -5.36
C LEU A 51 -3.28 10.57 -6.48
N SER A 52 -1.96 10.68 -6.43
CA SER A 52 -1.17 11.33 -7.46
C SER A 52 -1.47 10.73 -8.83
N GLY A 53 -1.79 11.58 -9.83
CA GLY A 53 -2.17 11.15 -11.18
C GLY A 53 -3.59 10.61 -11.35
N ALA A 54 -4.44 10.65 -10.31
CA ALA A 54 -5.85 10.23 -10.44
C ALA A 54 -6.70 11.19 -11.30
N GLY A 55 -6.25 12.44 -11.46
CA GLY A 55 -6.87 13.42 -12.33
C GLY A 55 -8.32 13.72 -11.94
N ALA A 56 -9.21 13.68 -12.93
CA ALA A 56 -10.64 13.90 -12.71
C ALA A 56 -11.33 12.81 -11.87
N HIS A 57 -10.66 11.67 -11.64
CA HIS A 57 -11.18 10.54 -10.88
C HIS A 57 -10.74 10.53 -9.42
N ALA A 58 -10.02 11.55 -8.95
CA ALA A 58 -9.45 11.61 -7.60
C ALA A 58 -10.49 11.37 -6.49
N THR A 59 -11.69 11.97 -6.60
CA THR A 59 -12.77 11.78 -5.61
C THR A 59 -13.25 10.34 -5.55
N LYS A 60 -13.45 9.69 -6.70
CA LYS A 60 -13.89 8.30 -6.77
C LYS A 60 -12.80 7.35 -6.24
N ALA A 61 -11.55 7.58 -6.64
CA ALA A 61 -10.40 6.81 -6.15
C ALA A 61 -10.22 6.94 -4.63
N PHE A 62 -10.42 8.14 -4.08
CA PHE A 62 -10.43 8.34 -2.62
C PHE A 62 -11.54 7.52 -1.96
N GLN A 63 -12.79 7.65 -2.43
CA GLN A 63 -13.94 6.98 -1.83
C GLN A 63 -13.78 5.47 -1.85
N ASP A 64 -13.39 4.91 -3.00
CA ASP A 64 -13.21 3.45 -3.13
C ASP A 64 -12.10 2.91 -2.22
N LEU A 65 -11.03 3.69 -2.02
CA LEU A 65 -9.95 3.31 -1.11
C LEU A 65 -10.38 3.47 0.35
N TYR A 66 -11.12 4.52 0.68
CA TYR A 66 -11.66 4.70 2.02
C TYR A 66 -12.63 3.56 2.37
N ASP A 67 -13.56 3.21 1.49
CA ASP A 67 -14.54 2.14 1.70
C ASP A 67 -13.89 0.74 1.75
N LEU A 68 -12.69 0.60 1.19
CA LEU A 68 -11.88 -0.61 1.35
C LEU A 68 -11.28 -0.73 2.76
N TRP A 69 -10.90 0.40 3.35
CA TRP A 69 -10.22 0.48 4.64
C TRP A 69 -11.18 0.62 5.82
N PHE A 70 -12.29 1.31 5.62
CA PHE A 70 -13.24 1.66 6.64
C PHE A 70 -14.68 1.38 6.20
N ASP A 71 -15.54 1.02 7.14
CA ASP A 71 -16.98 1.01 6.92
C ASP A 71 -17.56 2.44 6.92
N VAL A 72 -18.87 2.54 6.66
CA VAL A 72 -19.61 3.81 6.63
C VAL A 72 -19.60 4.57 7.96
N LYS A 73 -19.26 3.91 9.08
CA LYS A 73 -19.13 4.50 10.41
C LYS A 73 -17.68 4.88 10.74
N GLY A 74 -16.73 4.59 9.85
CA GLY A 74 -15.30 4.83 10.07
C GLY A 74 -14.60 3.70 10.82
N ASN A 75 -15.22 2.53 11.00
CA ASN A 75 -14.53 1.40 11.63
C ASN A 75 -13.67 0.66 10.62
N LYS A 76 -12.49 0.21 11.04
CA LYS A 76 -11.61 -0.63 10.22
C LYS A 76 -12.32 -1.87 9.66
N THR A 77 -12.16 -2.10 8.37
CA THR A 77 -12.56 -3.36 7.72
C THR A 77 -11.62 -4.49 8.17
N GLN A 78 -11.96 -5.72 7.79
CA GLN A 78 -11.11 -6.88 8.04
C GLN A 78 -9.72 -6.70 7.40
N TYR A 79 -9.61 -6.04 6.25
CA TYR A 79 -8.34 -5.83 5.57
C TYR A 79 -7.32 -5.11 6.46
N LEU A 80 -7.73 -4.03 7.13
CA LEU A 80 -6.83 -3.29 8.01
C LEU A 80 -6.52 -4.04 9.29
N LYS A 81 -7.51 -4.72 9.88
CA LYS A 81 -7.31 -5.52 11.09
C LYS A 81 -6.24 -6.59 10.87
N THR A 82 -6.36 -7.35 9.77
CA THR A 82 -5.38 -8.38 9.41
C THR A 82 -3.97 -7.81 9.20
N LEU A 83 -3.84 -6.64 8.56
CA LEU A 83 -2.53 -6.00 8.36
C LEU A 83 -1.91 -5.54 9.68
N GLU A 84 -2.72 -4.97 10.57
CA GLU A 84 -2.27 -4.47 11.86
C GLU A 84 -1.86 -5.59 12.81
N ASP A 85 -2.56 -6.72 12.76
CA ASP A 85 -2.18 -7.94 13.48
C ASP A 85 -0.78 -8.44 13.06
N GLU A 86 -0.36 -8.13 11.82
CA GLU A 86 0.97 -8.40 11.26
C GLU A 86 1.94 -7.21 11.33
N GLY A 87 1.62 -6.19 12.12
CA GLY A 87 2.48 -5.04 12.38
C GLY A 87 2.59 -4.04 11.22
N VAL A 88 1.69 -4.10 10.23
CA VAL A 88 1.60 -3.14 9.13
C VAL A 88 0.43 -2.21 9.35
N ASN A 89 0.71 -0.94 9.61
CA ASN A 89 -0.31 0.08 9.82
C ASN A 89 -0.63 0.87 8.54
N LEU A 90 -1.62 1.76 8.63
CA LEU A 90 -2.05 2.56 7.49
C LEU A 90 -0.95 3.47 6.91
N PRO A 91 -0.08 4.12 7.69
CA PRO A 91 1.11 4.80 7.18
C PRO A 91 2.03 3.91 6.33
N ASN A 92 2.28 2.66 6.75
CA ASN A 92 3.06 1.72 5.93
C ASN A 92 2.38 1.49 4.56
N MET A 93 1.08 1.19 4.56
CA MET A 93 0.32 0.98 3.32
C MET A 93 0.20 2.24 2.46
N SER A 94 0.10 3.41 3.07
CA SER A 94 0.14 4.68 2.35
C SER A 94 1.48 4.86 1.63
N SER A 95 2.58 4.44 2.25
CA SER A 95 3.90 4.50 1.64
C SER A 95 4.01 3.53 0.47
N VAL A 96 3.53 2.29 0.62
CA VAL A 96 3.48 1.30 -0.46
C VAL A 96 2.64 1.80 -1.64
N LEU A 97 1.48 2.40 -1.39
CA LEU A 97 0.55 2.87 -2.42
C LEU A 97 0.86 4.27 -2.98
N ASN A 98 1.99 4.87 -2.60
CA ASN A 98 2.41 6.18 -3.11
C ASN A 98 2.43 6.17 -4.65
N GLY A 99 1.71 7.12 -5.27
CA GLY A 99 1.63 7.25 -6.72
C GLY A 99 0.73 6.25 -7.43
N ALA A 100 -0.07 5.44 -6.71
CA ALA A 100 -0.94 4.46 -7.34
C ALA A 100 -2.11 5.09 -8.11
N GLY A 101 -2.52 6.32 -7.76
CA GLY A 101 -3.60 7.06 -8.42
C GLY A 101 -4.91 6.27 -8.41
N CYS A 102 -5.55 6.17 -9.58
CA CYS A 102 -6.77 5.37 -9.76
C CYS A 102 -6.59 3.86 -9.50
N ASN A 103 -5.35 3.36 -9.51
CA ASN A 103 -5.07 1.93 -9.32
C ASN A 103 -4.88 1.56 -7.83
N ALA A 104 -4.99 2.49 -6.89
CA ALA A 104 -4.71 2.25 -5.47
C ALA A 104 -5.49 1.06 -4.88
N VAL A 105 -6.79 0.96 -5.16
CA VAL A 105 -7.64 -0.15 -4.68
C VAL A 105 -7.20 -1.49 -5.28
N LYS A 106 -6.88 -1.51 -6.58
CA LYS A 106 -6.42 -2.73 -7.25
C LYS A 106 -5.07 -3.16 -6.68
N ALA A 107 -4.12 -2.24 -6.57
CA ALA A 107 -2.79 -2.49 -6.01
C ALA A 107 -2.88 -3.00 -4.56
N PHE A 108 -3.73 -2.39 -3.73
CA PHE A 108 -3.96 -2.86 -2.36
C PHE A 108 -4.51 -4.29 -2.35
N LYS A 109 -5.59 -4.56 -3.10
CA LYS A 109 -6.25 -5.88 -3.08
C LYS A 109 -5.34 -6.97 -3.63
N ASP A 110 -4.65 -6.72 -4.73
CA ASP A 110 -3.75 -7.69 -5.35
C ASP A 110 -2.59 -8.01 -4.43
N LEU A 111 -1.98 -7.00 -3.80
CA LEU A 111 -0.91 -7.21 -2.81
C LEU A 111 -1.42 -7.92 -1.55
N TYR A 112 -2.57 -7.51 -1.02
CA TYR A 112 -3.20 -8.17 0.12
C TYR A 112 -3.45 -9.66 -0.18
N ASN A 113 -3.93 -10.00 -1.38
CA ASN A 113 -4.19 -11.39 -1.79
C ASN A 113 -2.91 -12.22 -1.97
N LEU A 114 -1.73 -11.58 -2.11
CA LEU A 114 -0.46 -12.28 -2.05
C LEU A 114 -0.06 -12.59 -0.61
N TRP A 115 -0.46 -11.77 0.35
CA TRP A 115 -0.11 -11.94 1.76
C TRP A 115 -1.12 -12.79 2.53
N PHE A 116 -2.41 -12.62 2.23
CA PHE A 116 -3.51 -13.24 2.94
C PHE A 116 -4.55 -13.85 1.99
N ASP A 117 -5.21 -14.91 2.44
CA ASP A 117 -6.40 -15.44 1.78
C ASP A 117 -7.66 -14.59 2.10
N ALA A 118 -8.80 -14.97 1.51
CA ALA A 118 -10.06 -14.28 1.72
C ALA A 118 -10.57 -14.31 3.18
N LYS A 119 -10.04 -15.21 4.02
CA LYS A 119 -10.36 -15.29 5.46
C LYS A 119 -9.35 -14.51 6.31
N GLY A 120 -8.31 -13.94 5.72
CA GLY A 120 -7.23 -13.25 6.42
C GLY A 120 -6.10 -14.16 6.90
N ASN A 121 -6.06 -15.42 6.47
CA ASN A 121 -4.94 -16.30 6.83
C ASN A 121 -3.74 -16.04 5.92
N LYS A 122 -2.52 -16.09 6.48
CA LYS A 122 -1.29 -15.98 5.69
C LYS A 122 -1.23 -17.01 4.56
N THR A 123 -0.93 -16.55 3.36
CA THR A 123 -0.63 -17.40 2.21
C THR A 123 0.73 -18.10 2.41
N HIS A 124 1.08 -18.99 1.47
CA HIS A 124 2.42 -19.59 1.46
C HIS A 124 3.52 -18.54 1.24
N TYR A 125 3.27 -17.45 0.51
CA TYR A 125 4.28 -16.41 0.27
C TYR A 125 4.74 -15.79 1.58
N LEU A 126 3.79 -15.37 2.42
CA LEU A 126 4.11 -14.70 3.68
C LEU A 126 4.71 -15.68 4.69
N LYS A 127 4.21 -16.92 4.77
CA LYS A 127 4.79 -17.98 5.61
C LYS A 127 6.24 -18.27 5.28
N THR A 128 6.58 -18.42 3.99
CA THR A 128 7.96 -18.66 3.55
C THR A 128 8.89 -17.52 3.95
N LEU A 129 8.45 -16.26 3.82
CA LEU A 129 9.25 -15.10 4.21
C LEU A 129 9.51 -15.07 5.72
N GLU A 130 8.47 -15.31 6.52
CA GLU A 130 8.55 -15.31 7.98
C GLU A 130 9.43 -16.43 8.51
N ASP A 131 9.33 -17.64 7.93
CA ASP A 131 10.21 -18.78 8.24
C ASP A 131 11.69 -18.47 7.95
N LYS A 132 11.97 -17.44 7.14
CA LYS A 132 13.32 -16.93 6.85
C LYS A 132 13.64 -15.60 7.51
N GLY A 133 12.82 -15.16 8.48
CA GLY A 133 13.09 -13.99 9.31
C GLY A 133 12.74 -12.64 8.66
N VAL A 134 11.96 -12.63 7.56
CA VAL A 134 11.43 -11.40 6.96
C VAL A 134 9.94 -11.34 7.25
N ASN A 135 9.54 -10.39 8.11
CA ASN A 135 8.13 -10.21 8.43
C ASN A 135 7.45 -9.24 7.45
N LEU A 136 6.13 -9.09 7.60
CA LEU A 136 5.35 -8.23 6.72
C LEU A 136 5.74 -6.75 6.83
N TYR A 137 6.14 -6.27 8.01
CA TYR A 137 6.66 -4.91 8.19
C TYR A 137 7.90 -4.67 7.33
N ASN A 138 8.90 -5.57 7.36
CA ASN A 138 10.08 -5.50 6.50
C ASN A 138 9.67 -5.42 5.02
N MET A 139 8.73 -6.26 4.60
CA MET A 139 8.27 -6.28 3.21
C MET A 139 7.54 -4.99 2.80
N SER A 140 6.64 -4.48 3.64
CA SER A 140 5.96 -3.20 3.39
C SER A 140 6.96 -2.05 3.26
N SER A 141 8.06 -2.14 4.00
CA SER A 141 9.14 -1.16 3.97
C SER A 141 9.95 -1.22 2.67
N ILE A 142 10.19 -2.41 2.12
CA ILE A 142 10.86 -2.59 0.83
C ILE A 142 9.98 -2.05 -0.31
N LEU A 143 8.69 -2.38 -0.27
CA LEU A 143 7.69 -2.00 -1.29
C LEU A 143 7.22 -0.54 -1.19
N SER A 144 7.80 0.23 -0.25
CA SER A 144 7.53 1.65 -0.14
C SER A 144 7.81 2.34 -1.48
N VAL A 145 6.86 3.15 -1.94
CA VAL A 145 6.89 3.88 -3.22
C VAL A 145 6.76 2.99 -4.47
N SER A 146 6.31 1.74 -4.34
CA SER A 146 5.98 0.91 -5.51
C SER A 146 4.66 1.31 -6.19
N GLY A 147 3.74 1.93 -5.46
CA GLY A 147 2.47 2.43 -5.98
C GLY A 147 1.64 1.33 -6.66
N ALA A 148 1.25 1.58 -7.91
CA ALA A 148 0.48 0.62 -8.71
C ALA A 148 1.24 -0.69 -9.02
N ASN A 149 2.58 -0.69 -8.90
CA ASN A 149 3.43 -1.83 -9.19
C ASN A 149 3.75 -2.69 -7.95
N ALA A 150 3.22 -2.38 -6.77
CA ALA A 150 3.57 -3.07 -5.53
C ALA A 150 3.42 -4.60 -5.59
N THR A 151 2.36 -5.10 -6.23
CA THR A 151 2.17 -6.54 -6.46
C THR A 151 3.27 -7.16 -7.32
N LYS A 152 3.66 -6.49 -8.41
CA LYS A 152 4.73 -6.95 -9.30
C LYS A 152 6.08 -6.92 -8.57
N ALA A 153 6.39 -5.82 -7.90
CA ALA A 153 7.61 -5.66 -7.13
C ALA A 153 7.76 -6.75 -6.05
N PHE A 154 6.68 -7.05 -5.32
CA PHE A 154 6.67 -8.15 -4.36
C PHE A 154 6.96 -9.49 -5.04
N LYS A 155 6.31 -9.73 -6.18
CA LYS A 155 6.44 -11.00 -6.90
C LYS A 155 7.83 -11.23 -7.45
N ASP A 156 8.39 -10.23 -8.12
CA ASP A 156 9.73 -10.33 -8.68
C ASP A 156 10.77 -10.55 -7.58
N LEU A 157 10.62 -9.87 -6.42
CA LEU A 157 11.50 -10.07 -5.28
C LEU A 157 11.33 -11.47 -4.65
N TYR A 158 10.09 -11.93 -4.49
CA TYR A 158 9.83 -13.27 -3.98
C TYR A 158 10.42 -14.33 -4.91
N ASP A 159 10.19 -14.23 -6.22
CA ASP A 159 10.63 -15.20 -7.21
C ASP A 159 12.17 -15.14 -7.43
N LEU A 160 12.82 -14.02 -7.11
CA LEU A 160 14.27 -13.92 -7.03
C LEU A 160 14.85 -14.72 -5.87
N TRP A 161 14.17 -14.74 -4.72
CA TRP A 161 14.62 -15.42 -3.50
C TRP A 161 14.15 -16.86 -3.38
N PHE A 162 12.98 -17.17 -3.91
CA PHE A 162 12.29 -18.45 -3.72
C PHE A 162 11.70 -18.96 -5.03
N ASP A 163 11.68 -20.29 -5.19
CA ASP A 163 10.91 -20.94 -6.24
C ASP A 163 9.40 -20.98 -5.90
N THR A 164 8.61 -21.51 -6.82
CA THR A 164 7.15 -21.65 -6.64
C THR A 164 6.72 -22.57 -5.50
N LYS A 165 7.65 -23.38 -4.96
CA LYS A 165 7.44 -24.24 -3.79
C LYS A 165 7.94 -23.60 -2.49
N GLY A 166 8.55 -22.41 -2.55
CA GLY A 166 9.14 -21.73 -1.41
C GLY A 166 10.57 -22.16 -1.07
N ASN A 167 11.24 -22.92 -1.96
CA ASN A 167 12.65 -23.26 -1.75
C ASN A 167 13.54 -22.09 -2.18
N LYS A 168 14.65 -21.88 -1.46
CA LYS A 168 15.64 -20.87 -1.83
C LYS A 168 16.16 -21.12 -3.25
N THR A 169 16.18 -20.07 -4.07
CA THR A 169 16.86 -20.07 -5.37
C THR A 169 18.38 -20.19 -5.18
N GLU A 170 19.11 -20.45 -6.26
CA GLU A 170 20.58 -20.39 -6.24
C GLU A 170 21.07 -19.00 -5.85
N TYR A 171 20.38 -17.94 -6.33
CA TYR A 171 20.68 -16.55 -5.98
C TYR A 171 20.71 -16.31 -4.47
N LEU A 172 19.65 -16.71 -3.76
CA LEU A 172 19.60 -16.53 -2.30
C LEU A 172 20.64 -17.38 -1.58
N LYS A 173 20.90 -18.61 -2.06
CA LYS A 173 21.94 -19.47 -1.46
C LYS A 173 23.33 -18.85 -1.58
N THR A 174 23.70 -18.36 -2.77
CA THR A 174 24.98 -17.68 -2.98
C THR A 174 25.16 -16.48 -2.06
N LEU A 175 24.11 -15.67 -1.86
CA LEU A 175 24.20 -14.54 -0.94
C LEU A 175 24.39 -14.97 0.52
N GLU A 176 23.70 -16.02 0.95
CA GLU A 176 23.84 -16.55 2.30
C GLU A 176 25.22 -17.17 2.55
N ASP A 177 25.82 -17.81 1.53
CA ASP A 177 27.19 -18.32 1.58
C ASP A 177 28.22 -17.18 1.77
N GLU A 178 27.90 -15.97 1.29
CA GLU A 178 28.66 -14.72 1.51
C GLU A 178 28.20 -13.95 2.77
N GLU A 179 27.52 -14.62 3.71
CA GLU A 179 27.01 -14.08 4.98
C GLU A 179 25.95 -12.96 4.83
N ILE A 180 25.36 -12.79 3.64
CA ILE A 180 24.27 -11.86 3.36
C ILE A 180 22.94 -12.61 3.42
N ASN A 181 22.28 -12.55 4.58
CA ASN A 181 20.96 -13.18 4.79
C ASN A 181 19.79 -12.24 4.43
N LEU A 182 18.58 -12.81 4.43
CA LEU A 182 17.33 -12.08 4.10
C LEU A 182 17.02 -10.89 5.01
N PRO A 183 17.14 -10.97 6.35
CA PRO A 183 17.02 -9.80 7.21
C PRO A 183 17.97 -8.65 6.84
N ASN A 184 19.25 -8.96 6.56
CA ASN A 184 20.24 -7.98 6.11
C ASN A 184 19.80 -7.32 4.81
N MET A 185 19.37 -8.10 3.82
CA MET A 185 18.87 -7.59 2.55
C MET A 185 17.62 -6.73 2.71
N SER A 186 16.69 -7.12 3.57
CA SER A 186 15.46 -6.35 3.80
C SER A 186 15.74 -4.95 4.35
N SER A 187 16.82 -4.82 5.12
CA SER A 187 17.30 -3.53 5.62
C SER A 187 17.94 -2.69 4.52
N ILE A 188 18.71 -3.32 3.62
CA ILE A 188 19.34 -2.66 2.46
C ILE A 188 18.29 -2.17 1.46
N LEU A 189 17.25 -2.97 1.22
CA LEU A 189 16.19 -2.70 0.25
C LEU A 189 15.10 -1.77 0.78
N HIS A 190 15.27 -1.19 1.98
CA HIS A 190 14.35 -0.20 2.53
C HIS A 190 14.08 0.93 1.53
N GLY A 191 12.82 1.12 1.13
CA GLY A 191 12.43 2.18 0.18
C GLY A 191 12.78 1.92 -1.29
N ALA A 192 13.22 0.70 -1.65
CA ALA A 192 13.61 0.36 -3.03
C ALA A 192 12.42 0.23 -4.00
N GLY A 193 11.18 0.25 -3.50
CA GLY A 193 9.97 -0.09 -4.23
C GLY A 193 9.70 0.71 -5.51
N SER A 194 10.27 1.91 -5.66
CA SER A 194 10.10 2.74 -6.88
C SER A 194 10.76 2.19 -8.16
N LYS A 195 11.59 1.13 -8.07
CA LYS A 195 12.35 0.56 -9.19
C LYS A 195 12.25 -0.97 -9.36
N ALA A 196 11.36 -1.62 -8.61
CA ALA A 196 11.10 -3.07 -8.69
C ALA A 196 9.94 -3.38 -9.66
#